data_AF-A0A151RQP0-F1
#
_entry.id   AF-A0A151RQP0-F1
#
_cell.length_a   1.000
_cell.length_b   1.000
_cell.length_c   1.000
_cell.angle_alpha   90.00
_cell.angle_beta   90.00
_cell.angle_gamma   90.00
#
_symmetry.space_group_name_H-M   'P 1'
#
loop_
_entity.id
_entity.type
_entity.pdbx_description
1 polymer ?
#
loop_
_entity_poly.entity_id
_entity_poly.type
_entity_poly.pdbx_seq_one_letter_code
_entity_poly.pdbx_strand_id
1 'polypeptide(L)'
;WEQQDQLLLSWLQSTLTSNIVTQIIGCVHSWELWEKLHEHFNAHMQAQVICVRSYVTQLLKEKTMDEFLARVKALVVCLSSIRDPISPH
;
A
#
# COMPACT_ATOMS: atom_id res chain seq x y z
N TRP A 1 15.22 8.20 26.15
CA TRP A 1 14.36 7.28 25.40
C TRP A 1 13.10 8.01 24.90
N GLU A 2 12.34 8.72 25.75
CA GLU A 2 11.17 9.52 25.33
C GLU A 2 11.46 10.55 24.24
N GLN A 3 12.53 11.36 24.38
CA GLN A 3 12.89 12.34 23.36
C GLN A 3 13.24 11.72 21.99
N GLN A 4 13.84 10.52 22.00
CA GLN A 4 14.17 9.80 20.77
C GLN A 4 12.92 9.20 20.13
N ASP A 5 12.00 8.68 20.94
CA ASP A 5 10.69 8.16 20.49
C ASP A 5 9.85 9.27 19.84
N GLN A 6 9.81 10.46 20.44
CA GLN A 6 9.11 11.62 19.89
C GLN A 6 9.74 12.15 18.59
N LEU A 7 11.08 12.12 18.48
CA LEU A 7 11.76 12.45 17.24
C LEU A 7 11.42 11.47 16.12
N LEU A 8 11.47 10.16 16.40
CA LEU A 8 11.07 9.11 15.47
C LEU A 8 9.61 9.26 15.02
N LEU A 9 8.72 9.57 15.94
CA LEU A 9 7.31 9.81 15.67
C LEU A 9 7.12 11.01 14.73
N SER A 10 7.82 12.13 14.97
CA SER A 10 7.77 13.30 14.08
C SER A 10 8.30 13.02 12.66
N TRP A 11 9.35 12.20 12.56
CA TRP A 11 9.92 11.78 11.27
C TRP A 11 8.95 10.88 10.52
N LEU A 12 8.37 9.90 11.20
CA LEU A 12 7.35 9.03 10.62
C LEU A 12 6.11 9.83 10.19
N GLN A 13 5.64 10.79 10.99
CA GLN A 13 4.55 11.67 10.59
C GLN A 13 4.87 12.51 9.34
N SER A 14 6.13 12.93 9.18
CA SER A 14 6.57 13.72 8.02
C SER A 14 6.59 12.93 6.71
N THR A 15 6.72 11.59 6.77
CA THR A 15 6.68 10.74 5.57
C THR A 15 5.25 10.40 5.13
N LEU A 16 4.24 10.75 5.93
CA LEU A 16 2.85 10.36 5.70
C LEU A 16 2.08 11.42 4.91
N THR A 17 1.28 10.95 3.96
CA THR A 17 0.35 11.80 3.21
C THR A 17 -0.85 12.17 4.10
N SER A 18 -1.47 13.33 3.86
CA SER A 18 -2.58 13.87 4.67
C SER A 18 -3.72 12.89 4.94
N ASN A 19 -3.93 11.90 4.06
CA ASN A 19 -4.98 10.90 4.21
C ASN A 19 -4.68 9.91 5.37
N ILE A 20 -3.41 9.54 5.52
CA ILE A 20 -2.99 8.54 6.52
C ILE A 20 -2.81 9.21 7.89
N VAL A 21 -2.45 10.49 7.92
CA VAL A 21 -2.32 11.29 9.15
C VAL A 21 -3.60 11.25 10.01
N THR A 22 -4.78 11.20 9.38
CA THR A 22 -6.07 11.12 10.10
C THR A 22 -6.30 9.78 10.80
N GLN A 23 -5.79 8.68 10.26
CA GLN A 23 -5.92 7.34 10.84
C GLN A 23 -4.98 7.12 12.05
N ILE A 24 -4.06 8.06 12.27
CA ILE A 24 -3.01 7.95 13.28
C ILE A 24 -3.14 9.02 14.37
N ILE A 25 -4.24 9.76 14.37
CA ILE A 25 -4.58 10.69 15.44
C ILE A 25 -4.75 9.88 16.73
N GLY A 26 -3.86 10.09 17.71
CA GLY A 26 -3.91 9.43 19.02
C GLY A 26 -2.79 8.41 19.30
N CYS A 27 -1.87 8.15 18.37
CA CYS A 27 -0.66 7.39 18.71
C CYS A 27 0.29 8.24 19.56
N VAL A 28 0.68 7.73 20.72
CA VAL A 28 1.54 8.42 21.69
C VAL A 28 3.00 8.03 21.47
N HIS A 29 3.22 6.80 21.02
CA HIS A 29 4.55 6.24 20.79
C HIS A 29 4.80 5.88 19.32
N SER A 30 6.08 5.95 18.92
CA SER A 30 6.49 5.68 17.53
C SER A 30 6.20 4.25 17.10
N TRP A 31 6.25 3.29 18.03
CA TRP A 31 5.98 1.88 17.75
C TRP A 31 4.50 1.61 17.43
N GLU A 32 3.57 2.31 18.08
CA GLU A 32 2.12 2.18 17.81
C GLU A 32 1.77 2.69 16.41
N LEU A 33 2.38 3.84 16.05
CA LEU A 33 2.31 4.40 14.71
C LEU A 33 2.91 3.44 13.67
N TRP A 34 4.07 2.86 13.98
CA TRP A 34 4.74 1.91 13.10
C TRP A 34 3.93 0.63 12.90
N GLU A 35 3.33 0.07 13.93
CA GLU A 35 2.50 -1.13 13.84
C GLU A 35 1.26 -0.90 12.97
N LYS A 36 0.53 0.20 13.20
CA LYS A 36 -0.62 0.58 12.35
C LYS A 36 -0.23 0.80 10.90
N LEU A 37 0.90 1.47 10.66
CA LEU A 37 1.42 1.63 9.31
C LEU A 37 1.76 0.29 8.68
N HIS A 38 2.44 -0.57 9.43
CA HIS A 38 2.83 -1.88 8.96
C HIS A 38 1.60 -2.72 8.61
N GLU A 39 0.57 -2.77 9.45
CA GLU A 39 -0.68 -3.47 9.15
C GLU A 39 -1.39 -2.91 7.91
N HIS A 40 -1.55 -1.58 7.87
CA HIS A 40 -2.22 -0.88 6.76
C HIS A 40 -1.51 -1.14 5.41
N PHE A 41 -0.19 -1.04 5.39
CA PHE A 41 0.59 -1.23 4.16
C PHE A 41 0.90 -2.70 3.86
N ASN A 42 0.98 -3.60 4.84
CA ASN A 42 1.37 -4.98 4.59
C ASN A 42 0.34 -5.71 3.71
N ALA A 43 -0.95 -5.66 4.06
CA ALA A 43 -1.99 -6.29 3.23
C ALA A 43 -1.99 -5.71 1.80
N HIS A 44 -1.84 -4.39 1.70
CA HIS A 44 -1.78 -3.65 0.45
C HIS A 44 -0.56 -4.02 -0.41
N MET A 45 0.63 -4.07 0.19
CA MET A 45 1.88 -4.42 -0.49
C MET A 45 1.89 -5.89 -0.92
N GLN A 46 1.34 -6.80 -0.10
CA GLN A 46 1.21 -8.21 -0.48
C GLN A 46 0.27 -8.38 -1.69
N ALA A 47 -0.87 -7.68 -1.70
CA ALA A 47 -1.78 -7.68 -2.84
C ALA A 47 -1.11 -7.15 -4.12
N GLN A 48 -0.34 -6.05 -4.02
CA GLN A 48 0.46 -5.54 -5.15
C GLN A 48 1.46 -6.58 -5.67
N VAL A 49 2.22 -7.22 -4.77
CA VAL A 49 3.20 -8.24 -5.14
C VAL A 49 2.53 -9.43 -5.84
N ILE A 50 1.39 -9.90 -5.33
CA ILE A 50 0.63 -11.00 -5.94
C ILE A 50 0.12 -10.59 -7.32
N CYS A 51 -0.46 -9.40 -7.46
CA CYS A 51 -0.97 -8.88 -8.72
C CYS A 51 0.13 -8.80 -9.79
N VAL A 52 1.28 -8.21 -9.45
CA VAL A 52 2.42 -8.07 -10.36
C VAL A 52 2.98 -9.44 -10.76
N ARG A 53 3.15 -10.37 -9.80
CA ARG A 53 3.62 -11.74 -10.08
C ARG A 53 2.66 -12.50 -10.98
N SER A 54 1.35 -12.39 -10.73
CA SER A 54 0.32 -13.00 -11.57
C SER A 54 0.41 -12.48 -13.00
N TYR A 55 0.56 -11.15 -13.16
CA TYR A 55 0.72 -10.51 -14.46
C TYR A 55 1.96 -11.00 -15.22
N VAL A 56 3.15 -10.95 -14.60
CA VAL A 56 4.40 -11.42 -15.25
C VAL A 56 4.28 -12.88 -15.67
N THR A 57 3.75 -13.74 -14.80
CA THR A 57 3.57 -15.17 -15.08
C THR A 57 2.61 -15.43 -16.24
N GLN A 58 1.61 -14.56 -16.39
CA GLN A 58 0.56 -14.67 -17.39
C GLN A 58 0.97 -14.08 -18.73
N LEU A 59 1.69 -12.95 -18.74
CA LEU A 59 2.33 -12.38 -19.92
C LEU A 59 3.28 -13.37 -20.60
N LEU A 60 4.07 -14.09 -19.81
CA LEU A 60 4.99 -15.11 -20.31
C LEU A 60 4.25 -16.30 -20.98
N LYS A 61 2.93 -16.41 -20.83
CA LYS A 61 2.10 -17.49 -21.37
C LYS A 61 1.22 -17.07 -22.54
N GLU A 62 1.07 -15.78 -22.81
CA GLU A 62 0.13 -15.29 -23.81
C GLU A 62 0.64 -15.49 -25.23
N LYS A 63 -0.28 -15.85 -26.12
CA LYS A 63 0.02 -16.21 -27.51
C LYS A 63 -0.57 -15.22 -28.51
N THR A 64 -1.51 -14.37 -28.09
CA THR A 64 -2.24 -13.45 -28.96
C THR A 64 -2.31 -12.03 -28.40
N MET A 65 -2.40 -11.03 -29.29
CA MET A 65 -2.39 -9.60 -28.94
C MET A 65 -3.64 -9.16 -28.15
N ASP A 66 -4.80 -9.78 -28.40
CA ASP A 66 -6.04 -9.46 -27.68
C ASP A 66 -6.00 -9.88 -26.21
N GLU A 67 -5.39 -11.03 -25.91
CA GLU A 67 -5.18 -11.51 -24.53
C GLU A 67 -4.29 -10.53 -23.75
N PHE A 68 -3.18 -10.11 -24.38
CA PHE A 68 -2.27 -9.11 -23.85
C PHE A 68 -2.97 -7.80 -23.50
N LEU A 69 -3.77 -7.27 -24.44
CA LEU A 69 -4.44 -5.99 -24.24
C LEU A 69 -5.51 -6.07 -23.15
N ALA A 70 -6.26 -7.17 -23.07
CA ALA A 70 -7.25 -7.40 -22.02
C ALA A 70 -6.60 -7.46 -20.62
N ARG A 71 -5.39 -8.01 -20.52
CA ARG A 71 -4.67 -8.13 -19.25
C ARG A 71 -4.00 -6.86 -18.79
N VAL A 72 -3.46 -6.05 -19.70
CA VAL A 72 -3.00 -4.70 -19.36
C VAL A 72 -4.16 -3.89 -18.76
N LYS A 73 -5.38 -4.01 -19.31
CA LYS A 73 -6.58 -3.36 -18.74
C LYS A 73 -6.93 -3.89 -17.35
N ALA A 74 -6.90 -5.20 -17.13
CA ALA A 74 -7.15 -5.79 -15.81
C ALA A 74 -6.11 -5.35 -14.76
N LEU A 75 -4.85 -5.19 -15.16
CA LEU A 75 -3.78 -4.66 -14.30
C LEU A 75 -4.04 -3.19 -13.95
N VAL A 76 -4.44 -2.36 -14.91
CA VAL A 76 -4.81 -0.96 -14.62
C VAL A 76 -5.98 -0.92 -13.64
N VAL A 77 -6.98 -1.80 -13.77
CA VAL A 77 -8.10 -1.90 -12.81
C VAL A 77 -7.64 -2.34 -11.43
N CYS A 78 -6.79 -3.37 -11.32
CA CYS A 78 -6.20 -3.78 -10.04
C CYS A 78 -5.39 -2.63 -9.40
N LEU A 79 -4.51 -1.99 -10.16
CA LEU A 79 -3.70 -0.86 -9.67
C LEU A 79 -4.54 0.37 -9.31
N SER A 80 -5.67 0.57 -9.99
CA SER A 80 -6.61 1.66 -9.69
C SER A 80 -7.38 1.37 -8.41
N SER A 81 -7.86 0.12 -8.22
CA SER A 81 -8.51 -0.32 -6.98
C SER A 81 -7.57 -0.28 -5.78
N ILE A 82 -6.26 -0.36 -6.02
CA ILE A 82 -5.21 -0.20 -5.00
C ILE A 82 -5.01 1.28 -4.65
N ARG A 83 -5.26 2.21 -5.58
CA ARG A 83 -5.15 3.66 -5.36
C ARG A 83 -6.35 4.22 -4.57
N ASP A 84 -7.49 3.55 -4.59
CA ASP A 84 -8.64 3.96 -3.81
C ASP A 84 -8.32 3.81 -2.31
N PRO A 85 -8.40 4.91 -1.54
CA PRO A 85 -8.18 4.83 -0.11
C PRO A 85 -9.25 3.91 0.48
N ILE A 86 -8.80 2.88 1.20
CA ILE A 86 -9.69 1.97 1.91
C ILE A 86 -10.46 2.84 2.90
N SER A 87 -11.74 3.06 2.60
CA SER A 87 -12.60 3.92 3.39
C SER A 87 -12.65 3.36 4.81
N PRO A 88 -12.31 4.14 5.85
CA PRO A 88 -12.43 3.69 7.22
C PRO A 88 -13.92 3.57 7.54
N HIS A 89 -14.37 2.34 7.78
CA HIS A 89 -15.69 2.06 8.34
C HIS A 89 -15.67 2.23 9.86
#